data_AF-A0A819MAN0-F1
#
_entry.id   AF-A0A819MAN0-F1
#
_cell.length_a   1.000
_cell.length_b   1.000
_cell.length_c   1.000
_cell.angle_alpha   90.00
_cell.angle_beta   90.00
_cell.angle_gamma   90.00
#
_symmetry.space_group_name_H-M   'P 1'
#
loop_
_entity.id
_entity.type
_entity.pdbx_description
1 polymer ?
#
loop_
_entity_poly.entity_id
_entity_poly.type
_entity_poly.pdbx_seq_one_letter_code
_entity_poly.pdbx_strand_id
1 'polypeptide(L)'
;MFRLSVILISIVSLTIGHICVWQPRQRGTLNIDMPDSGECYRKPSPCGGINGLEGGKRTKIQAGKAYTIEFQQNLNHYYTNNPGNMDISFAIGLNPEENDFQILKSINDYNPMNQLTQTNFSVDIRLPNVTCKQCVLRVRYVTNNPAENDHGTTFHQCSDIELTSKSIKENEKIVKQAEQRLLNEDKKANITKQQNSHDCCAPQSFLTFFVHHIPQIEFYSSGIIYYDKPSQYMRVSLIAGDGESNKAQNGKFDMWMNFTSGLQYYHNINDKKCYVLGLDYFNDWCFGNKYNQSEDFVAKNVKCKSHTGLCNQWKNGDFIFEAYANRTRSGCYPAGIYRLSTGERTDYYYSLDGPFSPEIFQPDELCLKNGIPSK
;
A
#
# COMPACT_ATOMS: atom_id res chain seq x y z
N MET A 1 -19.64 -25.44 46.10
CA MET A 1 -20.10 -24.37 45.18
C MET A 1 -18.95 -24.04 44.23
N PHE A 2 -18.93 -24.61 43.03
CA PHE A 2 -17.93 -24.29 42.01
C PHE A 2 -18.41 -23.07 41.21
N ARG A 3 -17.71 -21.94 41.32
CA ARG A 3 -17.95 -20.79 40.45
C ARG A 3 -17.21 -21.02 39.13
N LEU A 4 -17.95 -21.46 38.11
CA LEU A 4 -17.49 -21.49 36.73
C LEU A 4 -17.38 -20.03 36.25
N SER A 5 -16.17 -19.49 36.22
CA SER A 5 -15.92 -18.19 35.60
C SER A 5 -15.77 -18.41 34.10
N VAL A 6 -16.79 -18.02 33.33
CA VAL A 6 -16.73 -18.01 31.87
C VAL A 6 -15.81 -16.86 31.47
N ILE A 7 -14.57 -17.19 31.11
CA ILE A 7 -13.67 -16.27 30.43
C ILE A 7 -14.21 -16.11 29.01
N LEU A 8 -14.92 -15.02 28.77
CA LEU A 8 -15.33 -14.60 27.43
C LEU A 8 -14.08 -14.15 26.68
N ILE A 9 -13.47 -15.05 25.91
CA ILE A 9 -12.37 -14.72 25.00
C ILE A 9 -12.99 -13.96 23.82
N SER A 10 -13.02 -12.64 23.92
CA SER A 10 -13.30 -11.77 22.78
C SER A 10 -12.11 -11.84 21.82
N ILE A 11 -12.20 -12.74 20.83
CA ILE A 11 -11.26 -12.76 19.70
C ILE A 11 -11.61 -11.54 18.83
N VAL A 12 -11.05 -10.40 19.18
CA VAL A 12 -11.12 -9.19 18.36
C VAL A 12 -10.01 -9.31 17.32
N SER A 13 -10.29 -9.96 16.20
CA SER A 13 -9.38 -9.97 15.05
C SER A 13 -9.58 -8.69 14.26
N LEU A 14 -8.83 -7.64 14.60
CA LEU A 14 -8.75 -6.42 13.81
C LEU A 14 -7.64 -6.63 12.79
N THR A 15 -8.00 -7.12 11.61
CA THR A 15 -7.09 -7.15 10.46
C THR A 15 -7.84 -6.49 9.30
N ILE A 16 -7.43 -5.27 8.98
CA ILE A 16 -8.28 -4.35 8.24
C ILE A 16 -7.53 -3.80 7.04
N GLY A 17 -7.62 -4.43 5.86
CA GLY A 17 -7.07 -3.87 4.60
C GLY A 17 -7.97 -2.89 3.87
N HIS A 18 -7.37 -1.92 3.19
CA HIS A 18 -8.14 -0.77 2.71
C HIS A 18 -7.73 -0.29 1.34
N ILE A 19 -8.70 -0.22 0.45
CA ILE A 19 -8.58 0.50 -0.82
C ILE A 19 -9.75 1.45 -1.00
N CYS A 20 -9.49 2.63 -1.54
CA CYS A 20 -10.51 3.63 -1.86
C CYS A 20 -10.29 4.19 -3.26
N VAL A 21 -11.34 4.27 -4.08
CA VAL A 21 -11.27 4.78 -5.46
C VAL A 21 -12.02 6.10 -5.54
N TRP A 22 -11.32 7.16 -5.95
CA TRP A 22 -11.95 8.48 -6.13
C TRP A 22 -12.16 8.85 -7.59
N GLN A 23 -11.42 8.26 -8.53
CA GLN A 23 -11.58 8.52 -9.96
C GLN A 23 -11.59 7.21 -10.79
N PRO A 24 -12.73 6.83 -11.39
CA PRO A 24 -14.06 7.36 -11.12
C PRO A 24 -14.44 7.13 -9.65
N ARG A 25 -15.35 7.94 -9.10
CA ARG A 25 -15.74 7.82 -7.70
C ARG A 25 -16.38 6.46 -7.40
N GLN A 26 -15.91 5.78 -6.36
CA GLN A 26 -16.51 4.54 -5.86
C GLN A 26 -17.97 4.72 -5.42
N ARG A 27 -18.70 3.61 -5.34
CA ARG A 27 -20.03 3.56 -4.72
C ARG A 27 -19.96 3.96 -3.26
N GLY A 28 -21.05 4.55 -2.76
CA GLY A 28 -21.18 4.94 -1.35
C GLY A 28 -20.35 6.17 -0.95
N THR A 29 -20.05 6.26 0.35
CA THR A 29 -19.19 7.30 0.91
C THR A 29 -17.72 7.05 0.56
N LEU A 30 -16.92 8.11 0.67
CA LEU A 30 -15.49 8.11 0.42
C LEU A 30 -14.85 9.03 1.45
N ASN A 31 -13.91 8.49 2.21
CA ASN A 31 -13.03 9.23 3.10
C ASN A 31 -11.62 8.64 2.95
N ILE A 32 -10.65 9.49 2.62
CA ILE A 32 -9.25 9.12 2.41
C ILE A 32 -8.32 9.93 3.32
N ASP A 33 -8.88 10.68 4.27
CA ASP A 33 -8.13 11.61 5.11
C ASP A 33 -7.43 10.90 6.27
N MET A 34 -7.93 9.73 6.67
CA MET A 34 -7.36 8.90 7.73
C MET A 34 -7.01 7.51 7.18
N PRO A 35 -5.92 6.91 7.67
CA PRO A 35 -5.70 5.49 7.46
C PRO A 35 -6.81 4.70 8.14
N ASP A 36 -7.07 3.50 7.66
CA ASP A 36 -8.06 2.59 8.25
C ASP A 36 -9.49 3.17 8.21
N SER A 37 -9.83 3.89 7.13
CA SER A 37 -11.19 4.42 6.98
C SER A 37 -12.12 3.29 6.57
N GLY A 38 -13.17 3.02 7.35
CA GLY A 38 -14.13 1.94 7.07
C GLY A 38 -14.78 1.99 5.69
N GLU A 39 -14.86 3.16 5.04
CA GLU A 39 -15.31 3.28 3.64
C GLU A 39 -14.40 2.57 2.63
N CYS A 40 -13.13 2.40 2.99
CA CYS A 40 -12.12 1.70 2.21
C CYS A 40 -12.05 0.19 2.56
N TYR A 41 -12.68 -0.24 3.66
CA TYR A 41 -12.77 -1.63 4.11
C TYR A 41 -13.99 -2.33 3.52
N ARG A 42 -13.81 -3.00 2.38
CA ARG A 42 -14.92 -3.60 1.64
C ARG A 42 -14.60 -5.00 1.14
N LYS A 43 -14.88 -6.01 1.96
CA LYS A 43 -14.60 -7.42 1.64
C LYS A 43 -15.64 -8.14 0.77
N PRO A 44 -16.97 -7.94 0.91
CA PRO A 44 -17.92 -8.75 0.16
C PRO A 44 -17.80 -8.55 -1.36
N SER A 45 -17.58 -9.64 -2.10
CA SER A 45 -17.51 -9.60 -3.56
C SER A 45 -18.86 -9.20 -4.19
N PRO A 46 -18.87 -8.60 -5.40
CA PRO A 46 -17.71 -8.07 -6.12
C PRO A 46 -17.46 -6.58 -5.86
N CYS A 47 -18.34 -5.93 -5.09
CA CYS A 47 -18.42 -4.48 -4.93
C CYS A 47 -18.51 -4.01 -3.47
N GLY A 48 -18.00 -4.81 -2.53
CA GLY A 48 -17.98 -4.44 -1.12
C GLY A 48 -19.33 -4.52 -0.42
N GLY A 49 -20.28 -5.30 -0.96
CA GLY A 49 -21.65 -5.35 -0.48
C GLY A 49 -22.49 -4.11 -0.84
N ILE A 50 -21.99 -3.22 -1.71
CA ILE A 50 -22.72 -2.03 -2.16
C ILE A 50 -23.22 -2.20 -3.59
N ASN A 51 -24.54 -2.29 -3.73
CA ASN A 51 -25.23 -2.32 -5.01
C ASN A 51 -25.24 -0.94 -5.68
N GLY A 52 -25.17 -0.95 -7.01
CA GLY A 52 -25.38 0.22 -7.85
C GLY A 52 -26.86 0.64 -7.82
N LEU A 53 -27.10 1.94 -7.98
CA LEU A 53 -28.44 2.51 -8.00
C LEU A 53 -28.92 2.71 -9.44
N GLU A 54 -30.13 2.23 -9.74
CA GLU A 54 -30.78 2.51 -11.00
C GLU A 54 -31.02 4.02 -11.14
N GLY A 55 -30.69 4.59 -12.30
CA GLY A 55 -30.71 6.05 -12.49
C GLY A 55 -29.61 6.83 -11.73
N GLY A 56 -28.74 6.17 -10.97
CA GLY A 56 -27.64 6.81 -10.23
C GLY A 56 -26.65 7.58 -11.12
N LYS A 57 -25.90 8.51 -10.53
CA LYS A 57 -24.86 9.28 -11.25
C LYS A 57 -23.75 8.33 -11.71
N ARG A 58 -23.35 8.45 -12.97
CA ARG A 58 -22.27 7.66 -13.59
C ARG A 58 -21.19 8.57 -14.15
N THR A 59 -19.95 8.12 -14.08
CA THR A 59 -18.86 8.81 -14.78
C THR A 59 -18.95 8.46 -16.27
N LYS A 60 -19.17 9.47 -17.13
CA LYS A 60 -19.22 9.27 -18.58
C LYS A 60 -17.80 9.24 -19.14
N ILE A 61 -17.45 8.14 -19.78
CA ILE A 61 -16.13 7.94 -20.38
C ILE A 61 -16.33 7.52 -21.84
N GLN A 62 -15.39 7.90 -22.70
CA GLN A 62 -15.44 7.50 -24.10
C GLN A 62 -14.99 6.03 -24.25
N ALA A 63 -15.80 5.20 -24.90
CA ALA A 63 -15.45 3.81 -25.21
C ALA A 63 -14.14 3.73 -26.02
N GLY A 64 -13.34 2.68 -25.76
CA GLY A 64 -12.08 2.41 -26.47
C GLY A 64 -10.93 3.38 -26.18
N LYS A 65 -11.11 4.36 -25.29
CA LYS A 65 -10.06 5.31 -24.89
C LYS A 65 -9.27 4.82 -23.70
N ALA A 66 -8.04 5.33 -23.60
CA ALA A 66 -7.28 5.26 -22.37
C ALA A 66 -7.99 6.10 -21.30
N TYR A 67 -7.94 5.63 -20.06
CA TYR A 67 -8.50 6.32 -18.92
C TYR A 67 -7.61 6.06 -17.71
N THR A 68 -7.37 7.09 -16.90
CA THR A 68 -6.56 6.98 -15.68
C THR A 68 -7.48 6.73 -14.49
N ILE A 69 -7.29 5.60 -13.82
CA ILE A 69 -7.95 5.28 -12.56
C ILE A 69 -7.09 5.83 -11.43
N GLU A 70 -7.72 6.49 -10.47
CA GLU A 70 -7.06 6.98 -9.28
C GLU A 70 -7.68 6.39 -8.02
N PHE A 71 -6.84 5.76 -7.20
CA PHE A 71 -7.23 5.09 -5.98
C PHE A 71 -6.11 5.14 -4.93
N GLN A 72 -6.43 4.92 -3.67
CA GLN A 72 -5.48 4.87 -2.56
C GLN A 72 -5.55 3.50 -1.93
N GLN A 73 -4.40 2.85 -1.78
CA GLN A 73 -4.21 1.80 -0.81
C GLN A 73 -4.06 2.50 0.54
N ASN A 74 -5.16 2.57 1.28
CA ASN A 74 -5.29 3.36 2.50
C ASN A 74 -4.66 2.66 3.72
N LEU A 75 -4.52 1.33 3.63
CA LEU A 75 -3.65 0.51 4.47
C LEU A 75 -3.16 -0.68 3.65
N ASN A 76 -1.86 -0.98 3.73
CA ASN A 76 -1.21 -2.03 2.94
C ASN A 76 -1.01 -3.29 3.80
N HIS A 77 -1.49 -4.43 3.31
CA HIS A 77 -1.48 -5.73 3.97
C HIS A 77 -0.53 -6.71 3.30
N TYR A 78 0.65 -6.21 2.96
CA TYR A 78 1.68 -6.97 2.27
C TYR A 78 2.05 -8.26 3.00
N TYR A 79 1.86 -9.40 2.34
CA TYR A 79 2.23 -10.71 2.86
C TYR A 79 3.49 -11.26 2.19
N THR A 80 4.64 -11.20 2.87
CA THR A 80 5.94 -11.61 2.30
C THR A 80 5.94 -13.02 1.68
N ASN A 81 5.28 -14.01 2.30
CA ASN A 81 5.35 -15.38 1.81
C ASN A 81 4.54 -15.61 0.53
N ASN A 82 3.47 -14.83 0.31
CA ASN A 82 2.67 -14.86 -0.89
C ASN A 82 2.12 -13.46 -1.17
N PRO A 83 2.92 -12.56 -1.76
CA PRO A 83 2.53 -11.19 -1.99
C PRO A 83 1.25 -11.08 -2.79
N GLY A 84 0.49 -10.06 -2.44
CA GLY A 84 -0.76 -9.74 -3.09
C GLY A 84 -0.61 -9.08 -4.46
N ASN A 85 -1.74 -8.69 -5.01
CA ASN A 85 -1.80 -7.81 -6.18
C ASN A 85 -3.04 -6.92 -6.12
N MET A 86 -3.01 -5.84 -6.89
CA MET A 86 -4.16 -5.00 -7.17
C MET A 86 -4.55 -5.18 -8.63
N ASP A 87 -5.83 -5.36 -8.93
CA ASP A 87 -6.32 -5.38 -10.30
C ASP A 87 -7.44 -4.38 -10.53
N ILE A 88 -7.49 -3.90 -11.77
CA ILE A 88 -8.56 -3.06 -12.29
C ILE A 88 -9.32 -3.89 -13.32
N SER A 89 -10.61 -4.07 -13.10
CA SER A 89 -11.47 -4.87 -13.95
C SER A 89 -12.74 -4.15 -14.36
N PHE A 90 -13.39 -4.66 -15.41
CA PHE A 90 -14.58 -4.08 -16.02
C PHE A 90 -15.66 -5.14 -16.22
N ALA A 91 -16.91 -4.76 -15.99
CA ALA A 91 -18.08 -5.58 -16.32
C ALA A 91 -19.24 -4.72 -16.85
N ILE A 92 -20.10 -5.33 -17.66
CA ILE A 92 -21.34 -4.72 -18.16
C ILE A 92 -22.47 -5.07 -17.19
N GLY A 93 -23.37 -4.10 -16.94
CA GLY A 93 -24.50 -4.26 -16.03
C GLY A 93 -24.40 -3.34 -14.83
N LEU A 94 -25.49 -3.26 -14.06
CA LEU A 94 -25.54 -2.45 -12.85
C LEU A 94 -24.92 -3.16 -11.65
N ASN A 95 -25.21 -4.44 -11.47
CA ASN A 95 -24.71 -5.28 -10.37
C ASN A 95 -24.17 -6.59 -10.97
N PRO A 96 -23.02 -6.53 -11.66
CA PRO A 96 -22.39 -7.72 -12.22
C PRO A 96 -21.95 -8.69 -11.12
N GLU A 97 -21.91 -9.98 -11.44
CA GLU A 97 -21.36 -11.04 -10.59
C GLU A 97 -19.82 -11.10 -10.72
N GLU A 98 -19.13 -11.79 -9.80
CA GLU A 98 -17.66 -11.88 -9.82
C GLU A 98 -17.10 -12.37 -11.18
N ASN A 99 -17.77 -13.35 -11.80
CA ASN A 99 -17.34 -13.96 -13.05
C ASN A 99 -17.57 -13.08 -14.30
N ASP A 100 -18.31 -11.97 -14.17
CA ASP A 100 -18.55 -11.05 -15.28
C ASP A 100 -17.38 -10.08 -15.50
N PHE A 101 -16.48 -9.95 -14.52
CA PHE A 101 -15.38 -9.00 -14.55
C PHE A 101 -14.22 -9.48 -15.42
N GLN A 102 -13.83 -8.62 -16.37
CA GLN A 102 -12.64 -8.78 -17.20
C GLN A 102 -11.52 -7.90 -16.65
N ILE A 103 -10.38 -8.49 -16.29
CA ILE A 103 -9.22 -7.75 -15.81
C ILE A 103 -8.63 -6.93 -16.96
N LEU A 104 -8.52 -5.61 -16.76
CA LEU A 104 -7.92 -4.66 -17.70
C LEU A 104 -6.44 -4.41 -17.37
N LYS A 105 -6.07 -4.40 -16.09
CA LYS A 105 -4.71 -4.19 -15.61
C LYS A 105 -4.52 -4.87 -14.26
N SER A 106 -3.33 -5.42 -14.03
CA SER A 106 -2.88 -5.90 -12.71
C SER A 106 -1.57 -5.20 -12.34
N ILE A 107 -1.37 -4.99 -11.04
CA ILE A 107 -0.22 -4.32 -10.43
C ILE A 107 0.19 -5.18 -9.24
N ASN A 108 1.47 -5.49 -9.14
CA ASN A 108 1.99 -6.19 -7.96
C ASN A 108 1.80 -5.33 -6.72
N ASP A 109 1.47 -5.98 -5.61
CA ASP A 109 1.58 -5.31 -4.31
C ASP A 109 3.05 -5.06 -3.97
N TYR A 110 3.30 -4.16 -3.03
CA TYR A 110 4.65 -3.76 -2.65
C TYR A 110 4.82 -3.78 -1.14
N ASN A 111 6.04 -4.08 -0.69
CA ASN A 111 6.37 -4.08 0.74
C ASN A 111 6.65 -2.63 1.21
N PRO A 112 5.83 -2.02 2.08
CA PRO A 112 6.09 -0.70 2.64
C PRO A 112 7.10 -0.74 3.80
N MET A 113 7.79 -1.88 4.00
CA MET A 113 8.79 -2.09 5.05
C MET A 113 8.21 -1.87 6.46
N ASN A 114 7.06 -2.48 6.72
CA ASN A 114 6.29 -2.38 7.98
C ASN A 114 5.75 -0.97 8.29
N GLN A 115 5.85 -0.01 7.37
CA GLN A 115 5.32 1.33 7.57
C GLN A 115 3.84 1.38 7.22
N LEU A 116 3.08 2.12 8.04
CA LEU A 116 1.73 2.52 7.69
C LEU A 116 1.81 3.56 6.56
N THR A 117 1.28 3.20 5.39
CA THR A 117 1.31 4.06 4.20
C THR A 117 -0.10 4.26 3.65
N GLN A 118 -0.38 5.47 3.17
CA GLN A 118 -1.55 5.80 2.37
C GLN A 118 -1.07 6.07 0.94
N THR A 119 -1.08 5.04 0.10
CA THR A 119 -0.40 5.08 -1.19
C THR A 119 -1.37 5.39 -2.31
N ASN A 120 -1.20 6.54 -2.98
CA ASN A 120 -2.07 6.98 -4.07
C ASN A 120 -1.60 6.43 -5.41
N PHE A 121 -2.39 5.63 -6.11
CA PHE A 121 -2.11 5.10 -7.44
C PHE A 121 -2.84 5.88 -8.53
N SER A 122 -2.13 6.17 -9.61
CA SER A 122 -2.67 6.67 -10.88
C SER A 122 -2.31 5.66 -11.97
N VAL A 123 -3.32 4.95 -12.49
CA VAL A 123 -3.12 3.78 -13.34
C VAL A 123 -3.87 3.95 -14.64
N ASP A 124 -3.12 3.97 -15.74
CA ASP A 124 -3.70 4.02 -17.08
C ASP A 124 -4.22 2.64 -17.49
N ILE A 125 -5.50 2.60 -17.86
CA ILE A 125 -6.16 1.43 -18.42
C ILE A 125 -6.70 1.74 -19.81
N ARG A 126 -6.90 0.69 -20.61
CA ARG A 126 -7.61 0.78 -21.89
C ARG A 126 -9.01 0.21 -21.73
N LEU A 127 -10.02 1.08 -21.84
CA LEU A 127 -11.40 0.65 -21.76
C LEU A 127 -11.82 -0.10 -23.04
N PRO A 128 -12.72 -1.08 -22.93
CA PRO A 128 -13.22 -1.80 -24.10
C PRO A 128 -13.94 -0.84 -25.05
N ASN A 129 -13.85 -1.11 -26.35
CA ASN A 129 -14.56 -0.35 -27.38
C ASN A 129 -16.02 -0.81 -27.51
N VAL A 130 -16.73 -0.79 -26.39
CA VAL A 130 -18.15 -1.14 -26.28
C VAL A 130 -18.89 0.01 -25.61
N THR A 131 -20.10 0.30 -26.07
CA THR A 131 -20.96 1.27 -25.39
C THR A 131 -21.78 0.59 -24.32
N CYS A 132 -21.88 1.18 -23.13
CA CYS A 132 -22.71 0.68 -22.04
C CYS A 132 -23.31 1.86 -21.28
N LYS A 133 -24.65 1.82 -21.08
CA LYS A 133 -25.34 2.78 -20.21
C LYS A 133 -25.09 2.49 -18.72
N GLN A 134 -24.85 1.22 -18.39
CA GLN A 134 -24.60 0.72 -17.05
C GLN A 134 -23.45 -0.27 -17.15
N CYS A 135 -22.32 0.12 -16.60
CA CYS A 135 -21.15 -0.73 -16.47
C CYS A 135 -20.37 -0.31 -15.23
N VAL A 136 -19.51 -1.21 -14.78
CA VAL A 136 -18.80 -1.08 -13.52
C VAL A 136 -17.32 -1.22 -13.79
N LEU A 137 -16.55 -0.27 -13.26
CA LEU A 137 -15.12 -0.44 -13.05
C LEU A 137 -14.90 -0.86 -11.60
N ARG A 138 -14.04 -1.85 -11.40
CA ARG A 138 -13.67 -2.34 -10.08
C ARG A 138 -12.17 -2.21 -9.88
N VAL A 139 -11.76 -1.74 -8.70
CA VAL A 139 -10.42 -1.94 -8.16
C VAL A 139 -10.54 -3.03 -7.10
N ARG A 140 -9.71 -4.06 -7.22
CA ARG A 140 -9.65 -5.18 -6.28
C ARG A 140 -8.24 -5.28 -5.71
N TYR A 141 -8.11 -5.41 -4.40
CA TYR A 141 -6.84 -5.67 -3.72
C TYR A 141 -6.89 -7.05 -3.09
N VAL A 142 -6.09 -7.98 -3.62
CA VAL A 142 -5.93 -9.33 -3.11
C VAL A 142 -4.65 -9.32 -2.28
N THR A 143 -4.75 -9.44 -0.96
CA THR A 143 -3.60 -9.33 -0.04
C THR A 143 -2.87 -10.65 0.13
N ASN A 144 -3.60 -11.75 -0.06
CA ASN A 144 -3.19 -13.11 0.27
C ASN A 144 -2.78 -13.32 1.74
N ASN A 145 -3.05 -12.35 2.62
CA ASN A 145 -2.70 -12.42 4.03
C ASN A 145 -3.68 -13.35 4.77
N PRO A 146 -3.25 -14.54 5.26
CA PRO A 146 -4.14 -15.49 5.91
C PRO A 146 -4.74 -15.00 7.24
N ALA A 147 -4.17 -13.96 7.85
CA ALA A 147 -4.72 -13.36 9.07
C ALA A 147 -6.03 -12.60 8.80
N GLU A 148 -6.29 -12.20 7.55
CA GLU A 148 -7.45 -11.42 7.13
C GLU A 148 -8.69 -12.26 6.77
N ASN A 149 -8.81 -13.49 7.27
CA ASN A 149 -9.81 -14.44 6.79
C ASN A 149 -11.21 -14.32 7.44
N ASP A 150 -11.58 -13.17 8.02
CA ASP A 150 -12.95 -12.94 8.53
C ASP A 150 -13.98 -12.96 7.38
N HIS A 151 -13.61 -12.44 6.21
CA HIS A 151 -14.40 -12.48 4.98
C HIS A 151 -13.56 -12.69 3.71
N GLY A 152 -12.39 -13.32 3.86
CA GLY A 152 -11.40 -13.51 2.80
C GLY A 152 -10.39 -12.37 2.70
N THR A 153 -9.35 -12.58 1.91
CA THR A 153 -8.15 -11.74 1.80
C THR A 153 -8.25 -10.69 0.69
N THR A 154 -9.47 -10.26 0.38
CA THR A 154 -9.73 -9.46 -0.82
C THR A 154 -10.66 -8.28 -0.53
N PHE A 155 -10.28 -7.12 -1.04
CA PHE A 155 -11.00 -5.87 -0.93
C PHE A 155 -11.50 -5.43 -2.29
N HIS A 156 -12.71 -4.88 -2.33
CA HIS A 156 -13.44 -4.59 -3.55
C HIS A 156 -14.01 -3.17 -3.52
N GLN A 157 -13.66 -2.37 -4.53
CA GLN A 157 -14.25 -1.05 -4.75
C GLN A 157 -14.79 -0.93 -6.16
N CYS A 158 -16.09 -0.75 -6.29
CA CYS A 158 -16.76 -0.56 -7.57
C CYS A 158 -17.12 0.90 -7.80
N SER A 159 -17.08 1.33 -9.06
CA SER A 159 -17.47 2.65 -9.53
C SER A 159 -18.39 2.52 -10.73
N ASP A 160 -19.51 3.24 -10.72
CA ASP A 160 -20.49 3.18 -11.81
C ASP A 160 -20.09 4.13 -12.95
N ILE A 161 -20.01 3.58 -14.15
CA ILE A 161 -19.60 4.30 -15.36
C ILE A 161 -20.59 4.13 -16.51
N GLU A 162 -20.50 5.03 -17.48
CA GLU A 162 -21.18 4.96 -18.76
C GLU A 162 -20.13 5.08 -19.87
N LEU A 163 -20.02 4.06 -20.74
CA LEU A 163 -19.18 4.14 -21.92
C LEU A 163 -20.00 4.63 -23.12
N THR A 164 -19.65 5.81 -23.61
CA THR A 164 -20.31 6.44 -24.76
C THR A 164 -19.48 6.26 -26.03
N SER A 165 -20.14 6.13 -27.18
CA SER A 165 -19.45 6.10 -28.47
C SER A 165 -18.92 7.49 -28.82
N LYS A 166 -17.74 7.56 -29.45
CA LYS A 166 -17.36 8.76 -30.22
C LYS A 166 -18.14 8.74 -31.54
N SER A 167 -18.45 9.92 -32.09
CA SER A 167 -18.78 10.00 -33.52
C SER A 167 -17.65 9.36 -34.33
N ILE A 168 -18.00 8.47 -35.26
CA ILE A 168 -17.16 7.36 -35.76
C ILE A 168 -15.90 7.79 -36.54
N LYS A 169 -15.63 9.06 -36.78
CA LYS A 169 -14.71 9.47 -37.87
C LYS A 169 -13.20 9.43 -37.60
N GLU A 170 -12.67 8.96 -36.46
CA GLU A 170 -11.25 9.26 -36.15
C GLU A 170 -10.38 8.23 -35.40
N ASN A 171 -10.81 6.99 -35.16
CA ASN A 171 -10.14 6.16 -34.13
C ASN A 171 -9.42 4.87 -34.57
N GLU A 172 -9.44 4.44 -35.84
CA GLU A 172 -8.78 3.17 -36.20
C GLU A 172 -7.24 3.22 -36.19
N LYS A 173 -6.62 4.39 -36.43
CA LYS A 173 -5.15 4.53 -36.51
C LYS A 173 -4.46 4.54 -35.13
N ILE A 174 -5.12 5.10 -34.11
CA ILE A 174 -4.57 5.25 -32.75
C ILE A 174 -4.64 3.92 -31.98
N VAL A 175 -5.67 3.11 -32.23
CA VAL A 175 -5.88 1.80 -31.60
C VAL A 175 -4.74 0.83 -31.92
N LYS A 176 -4.38 0.71 -33.21
CA LYS A 176 -3.32 -0.19 -33.66
C LYS A 176 -1.93 0.16 -33.09
N GLN A 177 -1.63 1.44 -32.88
CA GLN A 177 -0.35 1.85 -32.30
C GLN A 177 -0.24 1.57 -30.78
N ALA A 178 -1.35 1.67 -30.04
CA ALA A 178 -1.35 1.39 -28.60
C ALA A 178 -1.30 -0.12 -28.30
N GLU A 179 -2.03 -0.94 -29.07
CA GLU A 179 -2.00 -2.41 -28.94
C GLU A 179 -0.60 -2.97 -29.20
N GLN A 180 0.13 -2.43 -30.19
CA GLN A 180 1.49 -2.84 -30.49
C GLN A 180 2.50 -2.49 -29.38
N ARG A 181 2.26 -1.41 -28.61
CA ARG A 181 3.13 -1.05 -27.47
C ARG A 181 2.91 -1.98 -26.27
N LEU A 182 1.66 -2.27 -25.94
CA LEU A 182 1.31 -3.17 -24.83
C LEU A 182 1.78 -4.62 -25.08
N LEU A 183 1.60 -5.12 -26.31
CA LEU A 183 2.08 -6.47 -26.69
C LEU A 183 3.62 -6.62 -26.62
N ASN A 184 4.37 -5.53 -26.73
CA ASN A 184 5.83 -5.55 -26.62
C ASN A 184 6.32 -5.45 -25.16
N GLU A 185 5.49 -4.95 -24.23
CA GLU A 185 5.79 -4.90 -22.80
C GLU A 185 5.56 -6.25 -22.13
N ASP A 186 4.47 -6.95 -22.47
CA ASP A 186 4.14 -8.26 -21.88
C ASP A 186 5.10 -9.38 -22.32
N LYS A 187 5.69 -9.29 -23.52
CA LYS A 187 6.68 -10.28 -24.00
C LYS A 187 8.04 -10.23 -23.29
N LYS A 188 8.31 -9.21 -22.46
CA LYS A 188 9.57 -9.09 -21.71
C LYS A 188 9.55 -9.71 -20.30
N ALA A 189 8.41 -10.21 -19.82
CA ALA A 189 8.24 -10.57 -18.40
C ALA A 189 8.51 -12.05 -18.05
N ASN A 190 8.95 -12.91 -18.97
CA ASN A 190 9.35 -14.29 -18.65
C ASN A 190 10.88 -14.40 -18.44
N ILE A 191 11.41 -13.60 -17.53
CA ILE A 191 12.78 -13.80 -17.02
C ILE A 191 12.67 -14.76 -15.84
N THR A 192 13.22 -15.95 -15.99
CA THR A 192 13.38 -16.91 -14.89
C THR A 192 14.13 -16.18 -13.76
N LYS A 193 13.50 -16.02 -12.58
CA LYS A 193 14.10 -15.36 -11.40
C LYS A 193 15.38 -16.10 -11.00
N GLN A 194 16.50 -15.76 -11.63
CA GLN A 194 17.81 -16.28 -11.26
C GLN A 194 18.16 -15.67 -9.92
N GLN A 195 18.48 -16.51 -8.94
CA GLN A 195 18.91 -16.09 -7.61
C GLN A 195 20.06 -15.09 -7.76
N ASN A 196 19.84 -13.84 -7.36
CA ASN A 196 20.81 -12.78 -7.61
C ASN A 196 21.82 -12.74 -6.46
N SER A 197 23.11 -12.67 -6.79
CA SER A 197 24.20 -12.56 -5.81
C SER A 197 24.17 -11.29 -4.95
N HIS A 198 23.21 -10.40 -5.20
CA HIS A 198 23.10 -9.11 -4.56
C HIS A 198 22.03 -9.05 -3.46
N ASP A 199 21.27 -10.11 -3.24
CA ASP A 199 20.30 -10.18 -2.15
C ASP A 199 20.97 -9.92 -0.79
N CYS A 200 20.38 -9.06 0.03
CA CYS A 200 20.93 -8.70 1.34
C CYS A 200 19.83 -8.31 2.33
N CYS A 201 20.16 -8.25 3.62
CA CYS A 201 19.24 -7.83 4.68
C CYS A 201 19.89 -6.78 5.56
N ALA A 202 19.08 -5.80 5.98
CA ALA A 202 19.43 -4.86 7.03
C ALA A 202 19.87 -5.60 8.33
N PRO A 203 20.58 -4.95 9.26
CA PRO A 203 20.89 -5.56 10.55
C PRO A 203 19.60 -5.93 11.30
N GLN A 204 19.70 -6.90 12.21
CA GLN A 204 18.55 -7.41 12.95
C GLN A 204 17.89 -6.32 13.81
N SER A 205 18.67 -5.37 14.32
CA SER A 205 18.16 -4.23 15.07
C SER A 205 18.94 -2.98 14.69
N PHE A 206 18.24 -1.92 14.33
CA PHE A 206 18.85 -0.63 13.98
C PHE A 206 17.86 0.51 14.17
N LEU A 207 18.39 1.73 14.28
CA LEU A 207 17.61 2.94 14.08
C LEU A 207 18.05 3.60 12.79
N THR A 208 17.17 4.35 12.16
CA THR A 208 17.48 5.18 11.00
C THR A 208 16.59 6.41 10.99
N PHE A 209 17.11 7.52 10.49
CA PHE A 209 16.32 8.72 10.25
C PHE A 209 15.77 8.67 8.85
N PHE A 210 14.62 9.31 8.63
CA PHE A 210 14.03 9.39 7.31
C PHE A 210 13.48 10.77 6.99
N VAL A 211 13.42 11.07 5.70
CA VAL A 211 12.61 12.13 5.12
C VAL A 211 11.75 11.50 4.03
N HIS A 212 10.45 11.72 4.09
CA HIS A 212 9.50 11.33 3.08
C HIS A 212 8.94 12.57 2.37
N HIS A 213 8.78 12.48 1.05
CA HIS A 213 8.33 13.58 0.21
C HIS A 213 7.42 13.08 -0.90
N ILE A 214 6.23 13.71 -1.04
CA ILE A 214 5.28 13.48 -2.12
C ILE A 214 5.15 14.79 -2.93
N PRO A 215 5.86 14.91 -4.07
CA PRO A 215 5.89 16.16 -4.84
C PRO A 215 4.51 16.65 -5.31
N GLN A 216 3.57 15.75 -5.60
CA GLN A 216 2.25 16.07 -6.16
C GLN A 216 1.43 17.00 -5.26
N ILE A 217 1.60 16.86 -3.96
CA ILE A 217 0.82 17.55 -2.94
C ILE A 217 1.72 18.37 -2.01
N GLU A 218 3.00 18.55 -2.40
CA GLU A 218 4.04 19.22 -1.61
C GLU A 218 4.09 18.73 -0.15
N PHE A 219 3.85 17.44 0.07
CA PHE A 219 3.83 16.85 1.39
C PHE A 219 5.22 16.38 1.80
N TYR A 220 5.60 16.71 3.03
CA TYR A 220 6.85 16.26 3.64
C TYR A 220 6.56 15.66 5.01
N SER A 221 7.28 14.59 5.34
CA SER A 221 7.42 14.14 6.72
C SER A 221 8.85 13.73 7.00
N SER A 222 9.25 13.76 8.26
CA SER A 222 10.57 13.31 8.69
C SER A 222 10.52 12.74 10.08
N GLY A 223 11.46 11.88 10.42
CA GLY A 223 11.43 11.22 11.71
C GLY A 223 12.54 10.22 11.92
N ILE A 224 12.31 9.37 12.90
CA ILE A 224 13.18 8.26 13.27
C ILE A 224 12.38 6.97 13.31
N ILE A 225 13.01 5.91 12.82
CA ILE A 225 12.53 4.54 12.89
C ILE A 225 13.46 3.76 13.80
N TYR A 226 12.89 3.02 14.75
CA TYR A 226 13.57 1.96 15.48
C TYR A 226 13.01 0.63 15.01
N TYR A 227 13.89 -0.29 14.63
CA TYR A 227 13.55 -1.62 14.15
C TYR A 227 14.24 -2.66 15.02
N ASP A 228 13.48 -3.65 15.49
CA ASP A 228 13.99 -4.79 16.25
C ASP A 228 13.36 -6.09 15.76
N LYS A 229 14.06 -6.79 14.86
CA LYS A 229 13.63 -8.07 14.30
C LYS A 229 13.49 -9.19 15.32
N PRO A 230 14.42 -9.41 16.27
CA PRO A 230 14.31 -10.50 17.23
C PRO A 230 13.01 -10.45 18.05
N SER A 231 12.58 -9.26 18.46
CA SER A 231 11.31 -9.09 19.20
C SER A 231 10.11 -8.77 18.30
N GLN A 232 10.33 -8.63 16.99
CA GLN A 232 9.36 -8.15 16.01
C GLN A 232 8.66 -6.85 16.45
N TYR A 233 9.48 -5.87 16.83
CA TYR A 233 9.02 -4.53 17.18
C TYR A 233 9.48 -3.49 16.18
N MET A 234 8.67 -2.47 16.01
CA MET A 234 9.06 -1.27 15.30
C MET A 234 8.46 -0.05 16.01
N ARG A 235 9.23 1.04 16.08
CA ARG A 235 8.72 2.34 16.52
C ARG A 235 9.03 3.39 15.47
N VAL A 236 8.06 4.28 15.23
CA VAL A 236 8.26 5.45 14.39
C VAL A 236 7.88 6.69 15.19
N SER A 237 8.76 7.67 15.23
CA SER A 237 8.46 9.01 15.76
C SER A 237 8.66 10.00 14.63
N LEU A 238 7.61 10.70 14.22
CA LEU A 238 7.64 11.54 13.02
C LEU A 238 6.93 12.88 13.18
N ILE A 239 7.33 13.81 12.32
CA ILE A 239 6.71 15.11 12.08
C ILE A 239 6.27 15.13 10.63
N ALA A 240 4.98 15.34 10.38
CA ALA A 240 4.38 15.56 9.08
C ALA A 240 4.09 17.06 8.91
N GLY A 241 4.38 17.64 7.75
CA GLY A 241 4.23 19.08 7.51
C GLY A 241 5.11 19.93 8.44
N ASP A 242 4.52 20.97 9.04
CA ASP A 242 5.13 21.77 10.11
C ASP A 242 4.93 21.14 11.51
N GLY A 243 4.04 20.15 11.62
CA GLY A 243 3.76 19.42 12.84
C GLY A 243 2.83 20.16 13.81
N GLU A 244 2.13 21.21 13.38
CA GLU A 244 1.30 22.04 14.27
C GLU A 244 -0.16 21.59 14.33
N SER A 245 -0.65 20.84 13.35
CA SER A 245 -2.06 20.41 13.30
C SER A 245 -2.28 18.99 13.86
N ASN A 246 -3.54 18.57 13.95
CA ASN A 246 -3.92 17.22 14.39
C ASN A 246 -4.21 16.27 13.21
N LYS A 247 -3.91 16.68 11.98
CA LYS A 247 -4.16 15.89 10.77
C LYS A 247 -2.95 15.05 10.42
N ALA A 248 -3.17 13.88 9.81
CA ALA A 248 -2.09 12.98 9.37
C ALA A 248 -1.09 13.69 8.43
N GLN A 249 -1.56 14.63 7.61
CA GLN A 249 -0.74 15.39 6.67
C GLN A 249 0.01 16.57 7.31
N ASN A 250 -0.31 16.92 8.56
CA ASN A 250 0.39 17.99 9.26
C ASN A 250 0.30 17.78 10.78
N GLY A 251 1.21 17.05 11.41
CA GLY A 251 1.13 16.72 12.83
C GLY A 251 2.34 15.98 13.37
N LYS A 252 2.33 15.67 14.66
CA LYS A 252 3.40 14.94 15.36
C LYS A 252 2.87 13.62 15.86
N PHE A 253 3.55 12.54 15.49
CA PHE A 253 3.05 11.20 15.73
C PHE A 253 4.12 10.29 16.32
N ASP A 254 3.70 9.50 17.30
CA ASP A 254 4.43 8.32 17.76
C ASP A 254 3.64 7.08 17.40
N MET A 255 4.33 6.08 16.86
CA MET A 255 3.76 4.82 16.43
C MET A 255 4.55 3.68 17.06
N TRP A 256 3.87 2.79 17.79
CA TRP A 256 4.47 1.59 18.36
C TRP A 256 3.82 0.37 17.76
N MET A 257 4.62 -0.50 17.15
CA MET A 257 4.17 -1.66 16.43
C MET A 257 4.71 -2.92 17.08
N ASN A 258 3.80 -3.76 17.55
CA ASN A 258 4.09 -5.08 18.09
C ASN A 258 3.48 -6.14 17.18
N PHE A 259 4.32 -6.70 16.30
CA PHE A 259 3.88 -7.68 15.32
C PHE A 259 3.61 -9.06 15.93
N THR A 260 4.15 -9.33 17.13
CA THR A 260 3.83 -10.56 17.87
C THR A 260 2.40 -10.52 18.41
N SER A 261 1.92 -9.35 18.86
CA SER A 261 0.52 -9.17 19.28
C SER A 261 -0.42 -8.78 18.13
N GLY A 262 0.11 -8.39 16.96
CA GLY A 262 -0.67 -7.84 15.85
C GLY A 262 -1.27 -6.46 16.12
N LEU A 263 -0.66 -5.66 17.02
CA LEU A 263 -1.20 -4.37 17.44
C LEU A 263 -0.25 -3.22 17.12
N GLN A 264 -0.82 -2.13 16.60
CA GLN A 264 -0.16 -0.85 16.45
C GLN A 264 -0.88 0.22 17.27
N TYR A 265 -0.11 0.99 18.02
CA TYR A 265 -0.58 2.19 18.70
C TYR A 265 -0.17 3.41 17.88
N TYR A 266 -1.15 4.21 17.45
CA TYR A 266 -0.96 5.46 16.70
C TYR A 266 -1.32 6.64 17.60
N HIS A 267 -0.33 7.36 18.11
CA HIS A 267 -0.50 8.48 19.02
C HIS A 267 -0.28 9.81 18.31
N ASN A 268 -1.31 10.63 18.27
CA ASN A 268 -1.20 12.03 17.89
C ASN A 268 -0.78 12.85 19.11
N ILE A 269 0.46 13.36 19.07
CA ILE A 269 1.08 14.07 20.19
C ILE A 269 0.38 15.41 20.45
N ASN A 270 -0.22 16.02 19.43
CA ASN A 270 -0.80 17.36 19.52
C ASN A 270 -2.17 17.34 20.23
N ASP A 271 -3.04 16.38 19.92
CA ASP A 271 -4.36 16.27 20.58
C ASP A 271 -4.45 15.18 21.66
N LYS A 272 -3.34 14.48 21.93
CA LYS A 272 -3.26 13.42 22.95
C LYS A 272 -4.28 12.31 22.70
N LYS A 273 -4.58 12.00 21.44
CA LYS A 273 -5.40 10.83 21.09
C LYS A 273 -4.53 9.68 20.66
N CYS A 274 -4.89 8.49 21.13
CA CYS A 274 -4.27 7.25 20.73
C CYS A 274 -5.29 6.31 20.11
N TYR A 275 -4.93 5.78 18.94
CA TYR A 275 -5.70 4.80 18.20
C TYR A 275 -4.99 3.46 18.24
N VAL A 276 -5.74 2.37 18.34
CA VAL A 276 -5.23 1.01 18.25
C VAL A 276 -5.66 0.45 16.90
N LEU A 277 -4.67 0.17 16.06
CA LEU A 277 -4.83 -0.37 14.72
C LEU A 277 -4.35 -1.83 14.69
N GLY A 278 -4.91 -2.62 13.80
CA GLY A 278 -4.40 -3.95 13.48
C GLY A 278 -3.09 -3.88 12.70
N LEU A 279 -2.17 -4.81 12.96
CA LEU A 279 -0.96 -4.99 12.16
C LEU A 279 -1.01 -6.26 11.31
N ASP A 280 -0.27 -6.20 10.22
CA ASP A 280 0.09 -7.37 9.43
C ASP A 280 1.19 -8.22 10.04
N TYR A 281 1.61 -9.23 9.29
CA TYR A 281 2.80 -9.99 9.60
C TYR A 281 4.05 -9.11 9.52
N PHE A 282 4.98 -9.40 10.42
CA PHE A 282 6.30 -8.78 10.41
C PHE A 282 7.03 -9.07 9.10
N ASN A 283 7.46 -8.02 8.40
CA ASN A 283 8.33 -8.16 7.24
C ASN A 283 9.78 -7.80 7.61
N ASP A 284 10.70 -8.65 7.20
CA ASP A 284 12.12 -8.32 7.27
C ASP A 284 12.45 -7.09 6.40
N TRP A 285 13.48 -6.34 6.76
CA TRP A 285 14.07 -5.33 5.87
C TRP A 285 15.13 -5.99 5.00
N CYS A 286 14.69 -6.89 4.12
CA CYS A 286 15.55 -7.59 3.18
C CYS A 286 15.25 -7.17 1.74
N PHE A 287 16.30 -7.21 0.92
CA PHE A 287 16.28 -6.80 -0.46
C PHE A 287 16.68 -7.94 -1.39
N GLY A 288 15.97 -8.04 -2.52
CA GLY A 288 16.19 -9.04 -3.54
C GLY A 288 15.23 -10.23 -3.52
N ASN A 289 15.39 -11.07 -4.55
CA ASN A 289 14.39 -12.07 -4.94
C ASN A 289 14.31 -13.24 -3.95
N LYS A 290 15.38 -13.54 -3.21
CA LYS A 290 15.37 -14.60 -2.18
C LYS A 290 14.33 -14.38 -1.09
N TYR A 291 14.01 -13.14 -0.77
CA TYR A 291 13.13 -12.79 0.34
C TYR A 291 11.72 -12.42 -0.11
N ASN A 292 11.47 -12.35 -1.42
CA ASN A 292 10.16 -11.98 -1.98
C ASN A 292 9.63 -10.64 -1.45
N GLN A 293 10.53 -9.67 -1.22
CA GLN A 293 10.22 -8.37 -0.60
C GLN A 293 10.58 -7.17 -1.49
N SER A 294 11.63 -7.29 -2.31
CA SER A 294 11.89 -6.36 -3.41
C SER A 294 12.35 -7.17 -4.61
N GLU A 295 11.61 -7.00 -5.71
CA GLU A 295 11.86 -7.76 -6.93
C GLU A 295 13.10 -7.25 -7.67
N ASP A 296 13.43 -7.93 -8.77
CA ASP A 296 14.47 -7.63 -9.76
C ASP A 296 15.54 -6.62 -9.36
N PHE A 297 16.72 -7.15 -9.03
CA PHE A 297 17.92 -6.33 -8.93
C PHE A 297 18.15 -5.54 -10.22
N VAL A 298 18.27 -4.23 -10.08
CA VAL A 298 18.40 -3.30 -11.20
C VAL A 298 19.82 -2.81 -11.38
N ALA A 299 20.49 -2.44 -10.28
CA ALA A 299 21.79 -1.79 -10.37
C ALA A 299 22.66 -2.01 -9.13
N LYS A 300 23.98 -2.10 -9.35
CA LYS A 300 25.00 -2.28 -8.32
C LYS A 300 25.81 -1.01 -8.14
N ASN A 301 26.14 -0.65 -6.90
CA ASN A 301 27.10 0.40 -6.58
C ASN A 301 26.84 1.72 -7.35
N VAL A 302 25.57 2.07 -7.56
CA VAL A 302 25.19 3.35 -8.17
C VAL A 302 25.20 4.44 -7.12
N LYS A 303 25.34 5.70 -7.52
CA LYS A 303 25.17 6.81 -6.58
C LYS A 303 23.75 6.75 -5.99
N CYS A 304 23.63 6.73 -4.66
CA CYS A 304 22.33 6.78 -4.00
C CYS A 304 21.59 8.06 -4.42
N LYS A 305 20.28 8.01 -4.59
CA LYS A 305 19.52 9.18 -5.06
C LYS A 305 19.50 10.31 -4.03
N SER A 306 19.54 9.98 -2.74
CA SER A 306 19.40 10.91 -1.62
C SER A 306 20.70 11.26 -0.90
N HIS A 307 21.80 10.58 -1.22
CA HIS A 307 23.03 10.67 -0.45
C HIS A 307 24.27 10.60 -1.34
N THR A 308 25.43 10.99 -0.81
CA THR A 308 26.71 10.94 -1.52
C THR A 308 27.32 9.54 -1.61
N GLY A 309 26.66 8.54 -1.01
CA GLY A 309 27.12 7.14 -0.98
C GLY A 309 26.81 6.34 -2.24
N LEU A 310 27.20 5.06 -2.20
CA LEU A 310 26.85 4.06 -3.21
C LEU A 310 25.76 3.14 -2.70
N CYS A 311 24.81 2.79 -3.57
CA CYS A 311 23.64 1.99 -3.30
C CYS A 311 23.50 0.85 -4.32
N ASN A 312 22.91 -0.25 -3.86
CA ASN A 312 22.32 -1.27 -4.70
C ASN A 312 20.84 -0.95 -4.87
N GLN A 313 20.28 -1.27 -6.04
CA GLN A 313 18.89 -0.98 -6.39
C GLN A 313 18.13 -2.25 -6.76
N TRP A 314 16.90 -2.34 -6.29
CA TRP A 314 15.92 -3.38 -6.61
C TRP A 314 14.63 -2.70 -7.06
N LYS A 315 13.83 -3.38 -7.87
CA LYS A 315 12.60 -2.82 -8.43
C LYS A 315 11.44 -3.77 -8.24
N ASN A 316 10.34 -3.29 -7.66
CA ASN A 316 9.05 -3.96 -7.67
C ASN A 316 8.03 -3.04 -8.32
N GLY A 317 7.58 -3.38 -9.53
CA GLY A 317 6.62 -2.57 -10.29
C GLY A 317 7.08 -1.12 -10.48
N ASP A 318 6.37 -0.19 -9.85
CA ASP A 318 6.64 1.26 -9.91
C ASP A 318 7.65 1.74 -8.84
N PHE A 319 8.10 0.85 -7.95
CA PHE A 319 8.98 1.19 -6.84
C PHE A 319 10.42 0.75 -7.08
N ILE A 320 11.37 1.62 -6.73
CA ILE A 320 12.79 1.34 -6.59
C ILE A 320 13.15 1.35 -5.10
N PHE A 321 13.79 0.29 -4.65
CA PHE A 321 14.33 0.16 -3.30
C PHE A 321 15.85 0.33 -3.37
N GLU A 322 16.41 1.14 -2.49
CA GLU A 322 17.84 1.37 -2.36
C GLU A 322 18.34 0.90 -1.00
N ALA A 323 19.47 0.19 -0.99
CA ALA A 323 20.23 -0.12 0.21
C ALA A 323 21.70 0.25 0.01
N TYR A 324 22.37 0.69 1.08
CA TYR A 324 23.77 1.10 1.00
C TYR A 324 24.67 -0.08 0.58
N ALA A 325 25.48 0.13 -0.45
CA ALA A 325 26.33 -0.90 -1.04
C ALA A 325 27.72 -1.04 -0.38
N ASN A 326 28.14 -0.05 0.42
CA ASN A 326 29.50 0.00 0.96
C ASN A 326 29.69 -0.99 2.14
N ARG A 327 30.74 -1.82 2.03
CA ARG A 327 31.10 -2.86 2.99
C ARG A 327 31.66 -2.34 4.33
N THR A 328 32.12 -1.10 4.43
CA THR A 328 32.64 -0.58 5.72
C THR A 328 31.53 -0.28 6.74
N ARG A 329 30.28 -0.18 6.27
CA ARG A 329 29.04 -0.26 7.07
C ARG A 329 28.17 -1.38 6.49
N SER A 330 28.69 -2.60 6.49
CA SER A 330 28.21 -3.84 5.84
C SER A 330 26.77 -4.30 6.12
N GLY A 331 25.91 -3.45 6.66
CA GLY A 331 24.59 -3.82 7.14
C GLY A 331 23.52 -3.95 6.07
N CYS A 332 23.72 -3.58 4.79
CA CYS A 332 22.61 -3.47 3.82
C CYS A 332 21.48 -2.60 4.39
N TYR A 333 21.86 -1.50 5.05
CA TYR A 333 20.89 -0.55 5.58
C TYR A 333 20.05 0.05 4.46
N PRO A 334 18.77 0.33 4.73
CA PRO A 334 17.92 1.08 3.82
C PRO A 334 18.55 2.43 3.49
N ALA A 335 18.44 2.84 2.23
CA ALA A 335 18.90 4.15 1.75
C ALA A 335 17.75 4.94 1.11
N GLY A 336 16.79 4.26 0.46
CA GLY A 336 15.56 4.91 0.03
C GLY A 336 14.54 3.98 -0.59
N ILE A 337 13.31 4.48 -0.72
CA ILE A 337 12.23 3.90 -1.51
C ILE A 337 11.73 5.02 -2.44
N TYR A 338 11.63 4.74 -3.73
CA TYR A 338 11.27 5.73 -4.74
C TYR A 338 10.18 5.20 -5.62
N ARG A 339 9.18 6.01 -5.87
CA ARG A 339 8.15 5.71 -6.84
C ARG A 339 8.43 6.41 -8.16
N LEU A 340 8.48 5.66 -9.25
CA LEU A 340 8.90 6.19 -10.54
C LEU A 340 7.82 7.09 -11.18
N SER A 341 6.55 6.71 -11.08
CA SER A 341 5.45 7.46 -11.69
C SER A 341 5.17 8.80 -11.03
N THR A 342 5.34 8.91 -9.71
CA THR A 342 5.04 10.12 -8.94
C THR A 342 6.30 10.86 -8.49
N GLY A 343 7.46 10.21 -8.41
CA GLY A 343 8.62 10.81 -7.74
C GLY A 343 8.44 10.94 -6.22
N GLU A 344 7.38 10.35 -5.65
CA GLU A 344 7.28 10.09 -4.22
C GLU A 344 8.52 9.34 -3.76
N ARG A 345 9.06 9.73 -2.61
CA ARG A 345 10.26 9.10 -2.07
C ARG A 345 10.33 9.12 -0.56
N THR A 346 10.95 8.10 0.01
CA THR A 346 11.43 8.07 1.38
C THR A 346 12.93 7.86 1.34
N ASP A 347 13.69 8.77 1.93
CA ASP A 347 15.14 8.73 1.99
C ASP A 347 15.57 8.38 3.42
N TYR A 348 16.46 7.40 3.59
CA TYR A 348 16.93 6.94 4.90
C TYR A 348 18.42 7.27 5.13
N TYR A 349 18.74 7.73 6.34
CA TYR A 349 20.09 8.22 6.66
C TYR A 349 20.44 8.05 8.14
N TYR A 350 21.73 8.19 8.46
CA TYR A 350 22.30 8.03 9.81
C TYR A 350 21.84 6.77 10.55
N SER A 351 22.03 5.60 9.95
CA SER A 351 21.70 4.34 10.62
C SER A 351 22.71 3.98 11.71
N LEU A 352 22.19 3.46 12.82
CA LEU A 352 22.97 2.98 13.97
C LEU A 352 22.46 1.60 14.39
N ASP A 353 23.37 0.67 14.65
CA ASP A 353 23.02 -0.67 15.13
C ASP A 353 22.46 -0.65 16.56
N GLY A 354 21.54 -1.56 16.83
CA GLY A 354 21.08 -1.88 18.18
C GLY A 354 22.04 -2.83 18.94
N PRO A 355 21.59 -3.44 20.04
CA PRO A 355 20.21 -3.43 20.54
C PRO A 355 19.81 -2.09 21.17
N PHE A 356 18.52 -1.85 21.24
CA PHE A 356 17.94 -0.69 21.94
C PHE A 356 17.21 -1.14 23.20
N SER A 357 17.02 -0.22 24.15
CA SER A 357 16.22 -0.50 25.34
C SER A 357 14.81 -0.93 24.95
N PRO A 358 14.25 -2.02 25.52
CA PRO A 358 12.86 -2.41 25.29
C PRO A 358 11.84 -1.30 25.58
N GLU A 359 12.16 -0.38 26.49
CA GLU A 359 11.33 0.78 26.83
C GLU A 359 11.05 1.68 25.63
N ILE A 360 11.96 1.74 24.65
CA ILE A 360 11.73 2.51 23.41
C ILE A 360 10.52 1.97 22.66
N PHE A 361 10.24 0.66 22.72
CA PHE A 361 9.13 0.01 22.04
C PHE A 361 7.84 -0.06 22.88
N GLN A 362 7.88 0.42 24.13
CA GLN A 362 6.68 0.47 24.97
C GLN A 362 5.81 1.67 24.60
N PRO A 363 4.51 1.47 24.29
CA PRO A 363 3.58 2.56 24.09
C PRO A 363 3.47 3.45 25.33
N ASP A 364 3.18 4.73 25.11
CA ASP A 364 2.88 5.67 26.19
C ASP A 364 1.72 5.14 27.06
N GLU A 365 1.75 5.43 28.37
CA GLU A 365 0.71 5.03 29.31
C GLU A 365 -0.70 5.48 28.86
N LEU A 366 -0.78 6.64 28.20
CA LEU A 366 -2.02 7.13 27.59
C LEU A 366 -2.57 6.16 26.55
N CYS A 367 -1.72 5.61 25.68
CA CYS A 367 -2.11 4.64 24.66
C CYS A 367 -2.54 3.31 25.26
N LEU A 368 -1.84 2.85 26.30
CA LEU A 368 -2.17 1.60 26.98
C LEU A 368 -3.52 1.67 27.70
N LYS A 369 -3.88 2.83 28.27
CA LYS A 369 -5.14 3.02 29.02
C LYS A 369 -6.31 3.41 28.14
N ASN A 370 -6.09 4.29 27.18
CA ASN A 370 -7.14 4.97 26.43
C ASN A 370 -7.11 4.66 24.93
N GLY A 371 -6.45 3.57 24.53
CA GLY A 371 -6.41 3.14 23.14
C GLY A 371 -7.83 2.97 22.58
N ILE A 372 -8.18 3.82 21.62
CA ILE A 372 -9.48 3.76 20.93
C ILE A 372 -9.30 2.76 19.78
N PRO A 373 -10.06 1.64 19.73
CA PRO A 373 -10.04 0.78 18.55
C PRO A 373 -10.42 1.58 17.32
N SER A 374 -9.65 1.46 16.22
CA SER A 374 -10.15 1.89 14.92
C SER A 374 -11.41 1.10 14.56
N LYS A 375 -12.31 1.74 13.82
CA LYS A 375 -13.65 1.24 13.54
C LYS A 375 -13.73 0.49 12.24
#